data_AF-A0A396F504-F1
#
_entry.id   AF-A0A396F504-F1
#
_cell.length_a   1.000
_cell.length_b   1.000
_cell.length_c   1.000
_cell.angle_alpha   90.00
_cell.angle_beta   90.00
_cell.angle_gamma   90.00
#
_symmetry.space_group_name_H-M   'P 1'
#
loop_
_entity.id
_entity.type
_entity.pdbx_description
1 polymer ?
#
loop_
_entity_poly.entity_id
_entity_poly.type
_entity_poly.pdbx_seq_one_letter_code
_entity_poly.pdbx_strand_id
1 'polypeptide(L)'
;MSVLNIYILDVSQRKLLRYNHIGDYIDSKKIPFESRGFILLNNNKILFNLEPSEDTNNYQLCITDSTLKPLKYMLCYPDKYVGGWVTNDVFLRNNNGISYYNSPADTIYRLDYDGNLVGKRLLSFANGTIDESAKLNFVGAEQQGKLTNGMHLLNNPFELPNGICVMEVTDYSNKGAYVVTLNPGKKLHRAEKFADHMSIYDVIVPCALSRNNQVISYLDRELAEKCYDFDMMPDSLVKALDEGNRLLVIYNIH
;
A
#
# COMPACT_ATOMS: atom_id res chain seq x y z
N MET A 1 -12.98 -21.73 18.22
CA MET A 1 -11.83 -21.51 17.31
C MET A 1 -12.39 -20.96 16.01
N SER A 2 -12.07 -19.72 15.63
CA SER A 2 -12.43 -19.25 14.29
C SER A 2 -11.60 -20.03 13.28
N VAL A 3 -12.25 -20.64 12.30
CA VAL A 3 -11.53 -21.24 11.16
C VAL A 3 -10.89 -20.08 10.41
N LEU A 4 -9.55 -20.01 10.43
CA LEU A 4 -8.81 -19.04 9.62
C LEU A 4 -9.04 -19.38 8.16
N ASN A 5 -9.85 -18.56 7.49
CA ASN A 5 -10.03 -18.61 6.05
C ASN A 5 -9.08 -17.61 5.38
N ILE A 6 -8.54 -17.98 4.23
CA ILE A 6 -7.78 -17.10 3.35
C ILE A 6 -8.74 -16.61 2.26
N TYR A 7 -8.73 -15.32 2.00
CA TYR A 7 -9.55 -14.70 0.96
C TYR A 7 -8.64 -14.13 -0.12
N ILE A 8 -9.00 -14.36 -1.38
CA ILE A 8 -8.28 -13.82 -2.54
C ILE A 8 -9.30 -13.09 -3.41
N LEU A 9 -8.98 -11.86 -3.79
CA LEU A 9 -9.76 -11.11 -4.75
C LEU A 9 -9.23 -11.38 -6.16
N ASP A 10 -10.00 -12.13 -6.95
CA ASP A 10 -9.79 -12.25 -8.39
C ASP A 10 -10.47 -11.06 -9.08
N VAL A 11 -9.68 -10.02 -9.33
CA VAL A 11 -10.12 -8.78 -10.00
C VAL A 11 -10.64 -9.08 -11.40
N SER A 12 -9.98 -9.99 -12.14
CA SER A 12 -10.33 -10.29 -13.53
C SER A 12 -11.72 -10.93 -13.68
N GLN A 13 -12.08 -11.80 -12.73
CA GLN A 13 -13.38 -12.48 -12.73
C GLN A 13 -14.41 -11.82 -11.81
N ARG A 14 -14.01 -10.77 -11.07
CA ARG A 14 -14.81 -10.10 -10.04
C ARG A 14 -15.34 -11.11 -9.04
N LYS A 15 -14.43 -11.91 -8.46
CA LYS A 15 -14.75 -12.94 -7.47
C LYS A 15 -13.93 -12.79 -6.21
N LEU A 16 -14.57 -13.00 -5.08
CA LEU A 16 -13.90 -13.29 -3.83
C LEU A 16 -13.81 -14.81 -3.68
N LEU A 17 -12.59 -15.34 -3.76
CA LEU A 17 -12.27 -16.75 -3.57
C LEU A 17 -11.96 -16.98 -2.09
N ARG A 18 -12.40 -18.11 -1.55
CA ARG A 18 -12.16 -18.50 -0.16
C ARG A 18 -11.46 -19.85 -0.11
N TYR A 19 -10.40 -19.89 0.68
CA TYR A 19 -9.60 -21.07 0.96
C TYR A 19 -9.51 -21.31 2.47
N ASN A 20 -9.23 -22.54 2.89
CA ASN A 20 -8.86 -22.81 4.27
C ASN A 20 -7.38 -22.44 4.51
N HIS A 21 -6.94 -22.46 5.76
CA HIS A 21 -5.56 -22.11 6.14
C HIS A 21 -4.46 -23.04 5.59
N ILE A 22 -4.79 -24.23 5.08
CA ILE A 22 -3.84 -25.14 4.43
C ILE A 22 -3.83 -25.01 2.90
N GLY A 23 -4.67 -24.12 2.34
CA GLY A 23 -4.70 -23.81 0.91
C GLY A 23 -5.75 -24.55 0.08
N ASP A 24 -6.66 -25.31 0.70
CA ASP A 24 -7.75 -25.95 -0.06
C ASP A 24 -8.85 -24.95 -0.39
N TYR A 25 -9.35 -25.03 -1.63
CA TYR A 25 -10.48 -24.23 -2.08
C TYR A 25 -11.77 -24.60 -1.32
N ILE A 26 -12.48 -23.58 -0.84
CA ILE A 26 -13.78 -23.74 -0.16
C ILE A 26 -14.91 -23.34 -1.11
N ASP A 27 -14.96 -22.06 -1.50
CA ASP A 27 -15.97 -21.51 -2.39
C ASP A 27 -15.51 -20.19 -3.04
N SER A 28 -16.36 -19.64 -3.90
CA SER A 28 -16.18 -18.30 -4.46
C SER A 28 -17.53 -17.60 -4.61
N LYS A 29 -17.50 -16.27 -4.54
CA LYS A 29 -18.69 -15.42 -4.73
C LYS A 29 -18.35 -14.26 -5.65
N LYS A 30 -19.27 -13.92 -6.55
CA LYS A 30 -19.12 -12.75 -7.43
C LYS A 30 -19.32 -11.46 -6.63
N ILE A 31 -18.43 -10.49 -6.79
CA ILE A 31 -18.60 -9.13 -6.21
C ILE A 31 -19.44 -8.27 -7.18
N PRO A 32 -20.30 -7.37 -6.65
CA PRO A 32 -21.23 -6.61 -7.48
C PRO A 32 -20.64 -5.32 -8.08
N PHE A 33 -19.34 -5.06 -7.89
CA PHE A 33 -18.64 -3.86 -8.34
C PHE A 33 -17.19 -4.17 -8.70
N GLU A 34 -16.53 -3.24 -9.37
CA GLU A 34 -15.09 -3.27 -9.62
C GLU A 34 -14.32 -2.87 -8.35
N SER A 35 -13.29 -3.65 -8.00
CA SER A 35 -12.47 -3.45 -6.81
C SER A 35 -11.07 -4.02 -7.04
N ARG A 36 -10.04 -3.42 -6.41
CA ARG A 36 -8.65 -3.89 -6.49
C ARG A 36 -8.07 -4.34 -5.14
N GLY A 37 -8.84 -4.20 -4.07
CA GLY A 37 -8.37 -4.38 -2.71
C GLY A 37 -9.52 -4.43 -1.73
N PHE A 38 -9.34 -5.23 -0.69
CA PHE A 38 -10.33 -5.41 0.35
C PHE A 38 -9.66 -5.70 1.68
N ILE A 39 -10.42 -5.54 2.76
CA ILE A 39 -10.03 -5.98 4.08
C ILE A 39 -11.24 -6.51 4.84
N LEU A 40 -11.01 -7.56 5.63
CA LEU A 40 -12.03 -8.08 6.53
C LEU A 40 -12.21 -7.16 7.74
N LEU A 41 -13.45 -6.80 8.00
CA LEU A 41 -13.88 -6.08 9.19
C LEU A 41 -14.32 -7.07 10.27
N ASN A 42 -14.66 -6.54 11.44
CA ASN A 42 -15.34 -7.32 12.46
C ASN A 42 -16.71 -7.83 11.96
N ASN A 43 -17.23 -8.87 12.62
CA ASN A 43 -18.55 -9.45 12.34
C ASN A 43 -18.74 -9.97 10.89
N ASN A 44 -17.66 -10.46 10.26
CA ASN A 44 -17.66 -11.02 8.91
C ASN A 44 -18.12 -10.02 7.82
N LYS A 45 -18.02 -8.71 8.08
CA LYS A 45 -18.19 -7.68 7.05
C LYS A 45 -16.90 -7.50 6.27
N ILE A 46 -17.01 -6.95 5.08
CA ILE A 46 -15.86 -6.73 4.19
C ILE A 46 -15.90 -5.29 3.69
N LEU A 47 -14.78 -4.59 3.84
CA LEU A 47 -14.54 -3.28 3.26
C LEU A 47 -13.79 -3.46 1.93
N PHE A 48 -14.33 -2.90 0.86
CA PHE A 48 -13.71 -2.87 -0.46
C PHE A 48 -13.29 -1.45 -0.83
N ASN A 49 -12.15 -1.31 -1.51
CA ASN A 49 -11.90 -0.12 -2.31
C ASN A 49 -12.62 -0.32 -3.66
N LEU A 50 -13.27 0.71 -4.15
CA LEU A 50 -14.02 0.68 -5.40
C LEU A 50 -13.21 1.36 -6.48
N GLU A 51 -13.25 0.83 -7.69
CA GLU A 51 -12.84 1.61 -8.86
C GLU A 51 -13.93 2.66 -9.19
N PRO A 52 -13.57 3.81 -9.81
CA PRO A 52 -14.54 4.82 -10.23
C PRO A 52 -15.58 4.22 -11.18
N SER A 53 -16.86 4.41 -10.88
CA SER A 53 -17.96 3.89 -11.70
C SER A 53 -19.26 4.66 -11.42
N GLU A 54 -20.06 4.83 -12.47
CA GLU A 54 -21.42 5.37 -12.35
C GLU A 54 -22.31 4.46 -11.49
N ASP A 55 -22.15 3.14 -11.59
CA ASP A 55 -22.94 2.15 -10.83
C ASP A 55 -22.76 2.29 -9.31
N THR A 56 -21.59 2.78 -8.90
CA THR A 56 -21.24 3.01 -7.49
C THR A 56 -21.32 4.49 -7.11
N ASN A 57 -21.94 5.35 -7.94
CA ASN A 57 -21.98 6.80 -7.76
C ASN A 57 -20.59 7.42 -7.45
N ASN A 58 -19.53 6.86 -8.05
CA ASN A 58 -18.14 7.25 -7.81
C ASN A 58 -17.71 7.25 -6.33
N TYR A 59 -18.31 6.39 -5.49
CA TYR A 59 -17.77 6.14 -4.16
C TYR A 59 -16.44 5.39 -4.24
N GLN A 60 -15.54 5.66 -3.30
CA GLN A 60 -14.24 5.00 -3.18
C GLN A 60 -14.30 3.75 -2.30
N LEU A 61 -15.24 3.68 -1.36
CA LEU A 61 -15.33 2.60 -0.38
C LEU A 61 -16.75 2.03 -0.31
N CYS A 62 -16.83 0.71 -0.17
CA CYS A 62 -18.08 0.01 0.13
C CYS A 62 -17.87 -1.03 1.24
N ILE A 63 -18.73 -0.99 2.26
CA ILE A 63 -18.87 -2.09 3.22
C ILE A 63 -19.97 -3.02 2.74
N THR A 64 -19.68 -4.32 2.75
CA THR A 64 -20.64 -5.38 2.48
C THR A 64 -20.82 -6.29 3.69
N ASP A 65 -21.93 -7.04 3.71
CA ASP A 65 -22.06 -8.20 4.60
C ASP A 65 -21.30 -9.43 4.06
N SER A 66 -21.35 -10.55 4.79
CA SER A 66 -20.69 -11.80 4.40
C SER A 66 -21.27 -12.45 3.13
N THR A 67 -22.41 -11.95 2.63
CA THR A 67 -23.05 -12.37 1.37
C THR A 67 -22.68 -11.45 0.20
N LEU A 68 -21.82 -10.46 0.43
CA LEU A 68 -21.41 -9.42 -0.54
C LEU A 68 -22.53 -8.43 -0.89
N LYS A 69 -23.57 -8.33 -0.07
CA LYS A 69 -24.59 -7.28 -0.23
C LYS A 69 -24.04 -5.95 0.28
N PRO A 70 -24.07 -4.87 -0.53
CA PRO A 70 -23.67 -3.54 -0.07
C PRO A 70 -24.51 -3.05 1.12
N LEU A 71 -23.83 -2.48 2.12
CA LEU A 71 -24.43 -1.93 3.35
C LEU A 71 -24.20 -0.43 3.49
N LYS A 72 -23.01 0.05 3.13
CA LYS A 72 -22.60 1.45 3.33
C LYS A 72 -21.57 1.85 2.28
N TYR A 73 -21.77 3.00 1.64
CA TYR A 73 -20.79 3.62 0.76
C TYR A 73 -20.18 4.84 1.45
N MET A 74 -18.90 5.11 1.21
CA MET A 74 -18.16 6.21 1.86
C MET A 74 -17.09 6.75 0.92
N LEU A 75 -16.80 8.06 1.08
CA LEU A 75 -15.81 8.84 0.33
C LEU A 75 -16.12 8.86 -1.17
N CYS A 76 -16.16 10.02 -1.81
CA CYS A 76 -16.33 10.10 -3.26
C CYS A 76 -14.98 10.36 -3.93
N TYR A 77 -14.77 9.79 -5.11
CA TYR A 77 -13.74 10.29 -6.01
C TYR A 77 -14.07 11.74 -6.40
N PRO A 78 -13.06 12.61 -6.59
CA PRO A 78 -13.29 13.95 -7.10
C PRO A 78 -13.84 13.90 -8.53
N ASP A 79 -14.54 14.96 -8.93
CA ASP A 79 -15.06 15.10 -10.30
C ASP A 79 -13.93 14.92 -11.33
N LYS A 80 -14.22 14.15 -12.39
CA LYS A 80 -13.27 13.82 -13.48
C LYS A 80 -12.09 12.93 -13.06
N TYR A 81 -12.15 12.27 -11.90
CA TYR A 81 -11.15 11.27 -11.54
C TYR A 81 -11.18 10.09 -12.53
N VAL A 82 -9.99 9.68 -12.95
CA VAL A 82 -9.73 8.56 -13.86
C VAL A 82 -8.82 7.53 -13.17
N GLY A 83 -7.92 7.97 -12.30
CA GLY A 83 -6.91 7.12 -11.65
C GLY A 83 -5.64 7.00 -12.48
N GLY A 84 -5.08 5.79 -12.57
CA GLY A 84 -3.89 5.48 -13.38
C GLY A 84 -2.61 5.20 -12.58
N TRP A 85 -2.62 5.41 -11.28
CA TRP A 85 -1.63 4.85 -10.36
C TRP A 85 -2.21 3.61 -9.68
N VAL A 86 -1.37 2.61 -9.41
CA VAL A 86 -1.77 1.39 -8.69
C VAL A 86 -1.18 1.41 -7.29
N THR A 87 -2.06 1.49 -6.30
CA THR A 87 -1.70 1.34 -4.88
C THR A 87 -1.87 -0.13 -4.52
N ASN A 88 -0.79 -0.82 -4.14
CA ASN A 88 -0.86 -2.23 -3.79
C ASN A 88 -1.52 -2.43 -2.41
N ASP A 89 -1.09 -1.65 -1.42
CA ASP A 89 -1.51 -1.78 -0.03
C ASP A 89 -2.58 -0.76 0.35
N VAL A 90 -3.70 -0.70 -0.39
CA VAL A 90 -4.76 0.31 -0.15
C VAL A 90 -5.29 0.30 1.29
N PHE A 91 -5.30 -0.86 1.96
CA PHE A 91 -5.69 -1.01 3.36
C PHE A 91 -4.57 -1.62 4.19
N LEU A 92 -4.21 -0.98 5.30
CA LEU A 92 -3.31 -1.55 6.29
C LEU A 92 -3.96 -1.53 7.67
N ARG A 93 -3.92 -2.68 8.36
CA ARG A 93 -4.46 -2.83 9.72
C ARG A 93 -3.33 -2.72 10.74
N ASN A 94 -3.55 -1.94 11.78
CA ASN A 94 -2.67 -1.88 12.95
C ASN A 94 -3.49 -1.66 14.23
N ASN A 95 -2.82 -1.50 15.38
CA ASN A 95 -3.48 -1.37 16.69
C ASN A 95 -4.45 -0.18 16.78
N ASN A 96 -4.29 0.84 15.94
CA ASN A 96 -5.10 2.06 15.92
C ASN A 96 -6.26 2.00 14.91
N GLY A 97 -6.50 0.86 14.25
CA GLY A 97 -7.55 0.67 13.26
C GLY A 97 -7.03 0.30 11.88
N ILE A 98 -7.74 0.71 10.83
CA ILE A 98 -7.42 0.43 9.43
C ILE A 98 -7.10 1.74 8.72
N SER A 99 -5.88 1.91 8.21
CA SER A 99 -5.58 3.02 7.31
C SER A 99 -6.08 2.70 5.90
N TYR A 100 -6.62 3.71 5.23
CA TYR A 100 -6.97 3.67 3.82
C TYR A 100 -6.24 4.79 3.07
N TYR A 101 -5.57 4.43 1.98
CA TYR A 101 -4.89 5.37 1.10
C TYR A 101 -4.97 4.87 -0.33
N ASN A 102 -5.23 5.77 -1.29
CA ASN A 102 -5.13 5.47 -2.70
C ASN A 102 -4.31 6.59 -3.37
N SER A 103 -3.16 6.24 -3.92
CA SER A 103 -2.21 7.14 -4.55
C SER A 103 -2.66 7.58 -5.96
N PRO A 104 -2.27 8.78 -6.42
CA PRO A 104 -1.71 9.86 -5.61
C PRO A 104 -2.83 10.64 -4.93
N ALA A 105 -2.78 10.71 -3.61
CA ALA A 105 -3.64 11.57 -2.81
C ALA A 105 -2.84 12.23 -1.69
N ASP A 106 -3.37 13.31 -1.15
CA ASP A 106 -2.75 14.03 -0.03
C ASP A 106 -3.33 13.61 1.32
N THR A 107 -4.30 12.70 1.33
CA THR A 107 -5.02 12.33 2.55
C THR A 107 -4.96 10.83 2.77
N ILE A 108 -4.52 10.44 3.96
CA ILE A 108 -4.68 9.07 4.48
C ILE A 108 -5.88 9.08 5.43
N TYR A 109 -6.83 8.19 5.20
CA TYR A 109 -8.00 8.03 6.05
C TYR A 109 -7.78 6.94 7.10
N ARG A 110 -8.46 7.07 8.24
CA ARG A 110 -8.47 6.07 9.30
C ARG A 110 -9.90 5.59 9.51
N LEU A 111 -10.08 4.27 9.45
CA LEU A 111 -11.29 3.59 9.83
C LEU A 111 -11.09 2.81 11.14
N ASP A 112 -12.14 2.66 11.93
CA ASP A 112 -12.19 1.65 12.98
C ASP A 112 -12.33 0.23 12.40
N TYR A 113 -12.33 -0.79 13.25
CA TYR A 113 -12.44 -2.19 12.81
C TYR A 113 -13.84 -2.61 12.35
N ASP A 114 -14.85 -1.75 12.55
CA ASP A 114 -16.21 -1.93 12.04
C ASP A 114 -16.41 -1.18 10.70
N GLY A 115 -15.38 -0.47 10.23
CA GLY A 115 -15.36 0.26 8.97
C GLY A 115 -15.92 1.69 9.07
N ASN A 116 -16.06 2.27 10.26
CA ASN A 116 -16.45 3.68 10.38
C ASN A 116 -15.25 4.58 10.20
N LEU A 117 -15.42 5.68 9.47
CA LEU A 117 -14.40 6.71 9.33
C LEU A 117 -14.23 7.46 10.66
N VAL A 118 -13.04 7.36 11.27
CA VAL A 118 -12.75 7.96 12.58
C VAL A 118 -11.68 9.05 12.53
N GLY A 119 -10.99 9.21 11.40
CA GLY A 119 -10.00 10.27 11.25
C GLY A 119 -9.39 10.36 9.86
N LYS A 120 -8.57 11.38 9.68
CA LYS A 120 -7.74 11.58 8.48
C LYS A 120 -6.44 12.29 8.85
N ARG A 121 -5.39 12.05 8.06
CA ARG A 121 -4.10 12.74 8.12
C ARG A 121 -3.85 13.40 6.76
N LEU A 122 -3.55 14.70 6.78
CA LEU A 122 -3.11 15.41 5.59
C LEU A 122 -1.59 15.27 5.46
N LEU A 123 -1.14 14.93 4.26
CA LEU A 123 0.26 14.82 3.90
C LEU A 123 0.79 16.20 3.58
N SER A 124 2.00 16.49 4.08
CA SER A 124 2.72 17.72 3.80
C SER A 124 4.14 17.35 3.41
N PHE A 125 4.53 17.79 2.23
CA PHE A 125 5.82 17.49 1.62
C PHE A 125 6.63 18.77 1.47
N ALA A 126 7.95 18.67 1.66
CA ALA A 126 8.85 19.83 1.58
C ALA A 126 8.81 20.52 0.21
N ASN A 127 8.71 19.73 -0.86
CA ASN A 127 8.64 20.22 -2.24
C ASN A 127 7.19 20.38 -2.75
N GLY A 128 6.20 20.35 -1.85
CA GLY A 128 4.79 20.37 -2.19
C GLY A 128 4.27 19.03 -2.71
N THR A 129 2.96 18.95 -2.90
CA THR A 129 2.31 17.76 -3.46
C THR A 129 2.49 17.70 -4.97
N ILE A 130 2.39 16.51 -5.54
CA ILE A 130 2.31 16.29 -7.00
C ILE A 130 1.20 17.16 -7.63
N ASP A 131 1.34 17.45 -8.92
CA ASP A 131 0.37 18.22 -9.72
C ASP A 131 -1.06 17.65 -9.59
N GLU A 132 -2.05 18.55 -9.45
CA GLU A 132 -3.46 18.18 -9.28
C GLU A 132 -4.00 17.30 -10.42
N SER A 133 -3.52 17.51 -11.65
CA SER A 133 -3.96 16.69 -12.78
C SER A 133 -3.49 15.24 -12.66
N ALA A 134 -2.38 14.98 -11.98
CA ALA A 134 -1.90 13.63 -11.72
C ALA A 134 -2.73 12.91 -10.64
N LYS A 135 -3.29 13.65 -9.68
CA LYS A 135 -4.23 13.13 -8.67
C LYS A 135 -5.56 12.69 -9.29
N LEU A 136 -5.93 13.27 -10.43
CA LEU A 136 -7.12 12.89 -11.20
C LEU A 136 -6.83 11.81 -12.25
N ASN A 137 -5.78 12.00 -13.06
CA ASN A 137 -5.39 11.11 -14.15
C ASN A 137 -3.87 11.05 -14.25
N PHE A 138 -3.27 10.10 -13.54
CA PHE A 138 -1.82 9.98 -13.40
C PHE A 138 -1.13 9.77 -14.75
N VAL A 139 -1.59 8.76 -15.51
CA VAL A 139 -1.01 8.40 -16.82
C VAL A 139 -1.17 9.56 -17.81
N GLY A 140 -2.32 10.24 -17.81
CA GLY A 140 -2.54 11.40 -18.66
C GLY A 140 -1.62 12.57 -18.30
N ALA A 141 -1.39 12.83 -17.02
CA ALA A 141 -0.47 13.87 -16.55
C ALA A 141 0.99 13.54 -16.93
N GLU A 142 1.39 12.28 -16.80
CA GLU A 142 2.72 11.79 -17.22
C GLU A 142 2.95 11.99 -18.72
N GLN A 143 2.01 11.54 -19.56
CA GLN A 143 2.09 11.69 -21.02
C GLN A 143 2.13 13.15 -21.46
N GLN A 144 1.53 14.06 -20.68
CA GLN A 144 1.56 15.50 -20.92
C GLN A 144 2.83 16.17 -20.37
N GLY A 145 3.74 15.43 -19.75
CA GLY A 145 4.97 15.97 -19.16
C GLY A 145 4.73 16.87 -17.95
N LYS A 146 3.64 16.66 -17.20
CA LYS A 146 3.28 17.48 -16.03
C LYS A 146 3.95 17.04 -14.73
N LEU A 147 4.54 15.85 -14.70
CA LEU A 147 5.24 15.30 -13.54
C LEU A 147 6.66 15.89 -13.40
N THR A 148 6.73 17.19 -13.13
CA THR A 148 8.00 17.94 -13.11
C THR A 148 8.37 18.48 -11.73
N ASN A 149 7.42 18.50 -10.79
CA ASN A 149 7.60 19.06 -9.46
C ASN A 149 6.67 18.37 -8.46
N GLY A 150 6.99 18.47 -7.17
CA GLY A 150 6.17 17.95 -6.08
C GLY A 150 6.44 16.50 -5.77
N MET A 151 5.74 16.01 -4.74
CA MET A 151 5.93 14.68 -4.18
C MET A 151 4.61 13.97 -3.94
N HIS A 152 4.63 12.65 -3.90
CA HIS A 152 3.50 11.84 -3.45
C HIS A 152 3.96 10.51 -2.87
N LEU A 153 3.11 9.87 -2.06
CA LEU A 153 3.36 8.52 -1.57
C LEU A 153 3.03 7.50 -2.67
N LEU A 154 3.87 6.48 -2.81
CA LEU A 154 3.61 5.39 -3.76
C LEU A 154 2.59 4.39 -3.24
N ASN A 155 2.62 4.12 -1.93
CA ASN A 155 1.75 3.18 -1.23
C ASN A 155 1.31 3.72 0.14
N ASN A 156 0.37 3.03 0.77
CA ASN A 156 -0.07 3.33 2.14
C ASN A 156 1.09 3.08 3.13
N PRO A 157 1.42 4.01 4.03
CA PRO A 157 2.51 3.84 4.98
C PRO A 157 2.29 2.68 5.96
N PHE A 158 3.35 1.90 6.20
CA PHE A 158 3.38 0.91 7.28
C PHE A 158 3.64 1.61 8.62
N GLU A 159 2.61 1.70 9.45
CA GLU A 159 2.69 2.27 10.80
C GLU A 159 2.94 1.19 11.85
N LEU A 160 4.08 1.30 12.53
CA LEU A 160 4.52 0.45 13.63
C LEU A 160 3.82 0.82 14.94
N PRO A 161 3.74 -0.12 15.93
CA PRO A 161 3.10 0.14 17.22
C PRO A 161 3.69 1.32 18.01
N ASN A 162 4.97 1.64 17.80
CA ASN A 162 5.65 2.78 18.43
C ASN A 162 5.38 4.12 17.71
N GLY A 163 4.51 4.14 16.71
CA GLY A 163 4.11 5.32 15.93
C GLY A 163 5.10 5.71 14.82
N ILE A 164 6.14 4.89 14.56
CA ILE A 164 6.99 5.06 13.39
C ILE A 164 6.21 4.64 12.15
N CYS A 165 6.22 5.47 11.12
CA CYS A 165 5.71 5.16 9.79
C CYS A 165 6.87 4.95 8.82
N VAL A 166 6.82 3.87 8.05
CA VAL A 166 7.74 3.59 6.94
C VAL A 166 6.95 3.67 5.63
N MET A 167 7.46 4.44 4.68
CA MET A 167 6.73 4.76 3.44
C MET A 167 7.66 5.03 2.26
N GLU A 168 7.14 4.85 1.06
CA GLU A 168 7.82 5.20 -0.18
C GLU A 168 7.24 6.50 -0.74
N VAL A 169 8.11 7.44 -1.11
CA VAL A 169 7.76 8.75 -1.67
C VAL A 169 8.48 8.94 -2.99
N THR A 170 7.81 9.36 -4.05
CA THR A 170 8.49 9.87 -5.25
C THR A 170 8.55 11.40 -5.20
N ASP A 171 9.73 11.95 -5.45
CA ASP A 171 10.00 13.38 -5.61
C ASP A 171 10.31 13.69 -7.08
N TYR A 172 9.50 14.54 -7.70
CA TYR A 172 9.69 14.98 -9.08
C TYR A 172 10.55 16.25 -9.16
N SER A 173 10.69 17.00 -8.07
CA SER A 173 11.55 18.18 -7.95
C SER A 173 13.02 17.76 -7.83
N ASN A 174 13.31 16.81 -6.95
CA ASN A 174 14.59 16.10 -6.87
C ASN A 174 14.41 14.66 -7.34
N LYS A 175 14.33 14.51 -8.67
CA LYS A 175 13.97 13.26 -9.37
C LYS A 175 14.53 12.02 -8.68
N GLY A 176 13.62 11.23 -8.12
CA GLY A 176 13.89 9.93 -7.54
C GLY A 176 12.79 9.50 -6.57
N ALA A 177 12.86 8.25 -6.16
CA ALA A 177 12.04 7.76 -5.07
C ALA A 177 12.88 7.69 -3.78
N TYR A 178 12.19 7.71 -2.65
CA TYR A 178 12.77 7.72 -1.32
C TYR A 178 12.03 6.74 -0.41
N VAL A 179 12.77 6.09 0.47
CA VAL A 179 12.19 5.44 1.64
C VAL A 179 12.29 6.40 2.81
N VAL A 180 11.14 6.68 3.42
CA VAL A 180 11.00 7.63 4.51
C VAL A 180 10.59 6.90 5.78
N THR A 181 11.36 7.12 6.84
CA THR A 181 11.01 6.74 8.22
C THR A 181 10.65 7.99 9.00
N LEU A 182 9.41 8.06 9.47
CA LEU A 182 8.84 9.24 10.12
C LEU A 182 8.19 8.88 11.46
N ASN A 183 8.51 9.59 12.53
CA ASN A 183 7.72 9.62 13.76
C ASN A 183 7.60 11.05 14.26
N PRO A 184 6.46 11.73 14.01
CA PRO A 184 6.29 13.14 14.38
C PRO A 184 6.36 13.36 15.89
N GLY A 185 5.84 12.42 16.69
CA GLY A 185 5.85 12.50 18.16
C GLY A 185 7.25 12.44 18.77
N LYS A 186 8.20 11.81 18.07
CA LYS A 186 9.61 11.73 18.47
C LYS A 186 10.54 12.68 17.70
N LYS A 187 10.00 13.53 16.81
CA LYS A 187 10.77 14.34 15.85
C LYS A 187 11.77 13.51 15.01
N LEU A 188 11.45 12.24 14.75
CA LEU A 188 12.25 11.37 13.90
C LEU A 188 11.86 11.60 12.44
N HIS A 189 12.85 11.87 11.59
CA HIS A 189 12.68 11.99 10.15
C HIS A 189 13.98 11.53 9.46
N ARG A 190 13.92 10.41 8.74
CA ARG A 190 15.01 9.89 7.88
C ARG A 190 14.40 9.66 6.49
N ALA A 191 15.09 10.10 5.45
CA ALA A 191 14.70 9.89 4.06
C ALA A 191 15.92 9.44 3.27
N GLU A 192 15.83 8.31 2.60
CA GLU A 192 16.93 7.70 1.85
C GLU A 192 16.51 7.54 0.41
N LYS A 193 17.30 8.09 -0.51
CA LYS A 193 16.99 8.04 -1.94
C LYS A 193 17.36 6.67 -2.48
N PHE A 194 16.47 6.08 -3.27
CA PHE A 194 16.79 4.84 -3.97
C PHE A 194 18.00 5.01 -4.89
N ALA A 195 18.89 4.02 -4.84
CA ALA A 195 20.14 3.93 -5.61
C ALA A 195 21.25 4.94 -5.26
N ASP A 196 21.07 5.80 -4.26
CA ASP A 196 22.15 6.66 -3.73
C ASP A 196 22.90 5.91 -2.61
N HIS A 197 23.89 5.07 -2.96
CA HIS A 197 24.75 4.37 -1.98
C HIS A 197 23.99 3.63 -0.88
N MET A 198 23.00 2.80 -1.24
CA MET A 198 22.24 2.01 -0.28
C MET A 198 23.04 0.79 0.19
N SER A 199 22.81 0.37 1.43
CA SER A 199 23.23 -0.92 1.95
C SER A 199 22.19 -1.99 1.62
N ILE A 200 22.61 -3.25 1.48
CA ILE A 200 21.71 -4.42 1.45
C ILE A 200 20.88 -4.56 2.74
N TYR A 201 21.24 -3.82 3.80
CA TYR A 201 20.56 -3.76 5.09
C TYR A 201 19.68 -2.52 5.29
N ASP A 202 19.58 -1.62 4.30
CA ASP A 202 18.63 -0.52 4.34
C ASP A 202 17.23 -1.00 3.92
N VAL A 203 16.19 -0.33 4.42
CA VAL A 203 14.83 -0.60 3.96
C VAL A 203 14.69 -0.04 2.55
N ILE A 204 14.56 -0.91 1.55
CA ILE A 204 14.47 -0.53 0.13
C ILE A 204 13.01 -0.61 -0.30
N VAL A 205 12.40 -1.79 -0.50
CA VAL A 205 10.98 -1.87 -0.90
C VAL A 205 10.14 -2.48 0.22
N PRO A 206 9.62 -1.68 1.18
CA PRO A 206 8.77 -2.21 2.24
C PRO A 206 7.51 -2.83 1.65
N CYS A 207 7.21 -4.08 1.99
CA CYS A 207 6.12 -4.84 1.39
C CYS A 207 5.15 -5.45 2.41
N ALA A 208 5.57 -5.59 3.68
CA ALA A 208 4.70 -6.14 4.72
C ALA A 208 5.20 -5.79 6.12
N LEU A 209 4.34 -6.05 7.11
CA LEU A 209 4.74 -6.17 8.51
C LEU A 209 4.67 -7.63 8.96
N SER A 210 5.69 -8.08 9.68
CA SER A 210 5.65 -9.38 10.36
C SER A 210 4.62 -9.37 11.48
N ARG A 211 4.28 -10.56 12.02
CA ARG A 211 3.41 -10.67 13.21
C ARG A 211 3.97 -9.93 14.44
N ASN A 212 5.28 -9.71 14.48
CA ASN A 212 5.96 -8.98 15.54
C ASN A 212 6.14 -7.49 15.20
N ASN A 213 5.46 -7.00 14.16
CA ASN A 213 5.57 -5.62 13.67
C ASN A 213 6.98 -5.24 13.20
N GLN A 214 7.72 -6.20 12.64
CA GLN A 214 8.96 -5.91 11.95
C GLN A 214 8.64 -5.52 10.51
N VAL A 215 9.33 -4.51 9.98
CA VAL A 215 9.20 -4.18 8.56
C VAL A 215 9.83 -5.32 7.76
N ILE A 216 9.16 -5.72 6.69
CA ILE A 216 9.68 -6.68 5.72
C ILE A 216 9.81 -5.94 4.40
N SER A 217 10.98 -6.07 3.77
CA SER A 217 11.19 -5.68 2.38
C SER A 217 11.63 -6.90 1.58
N TYR A 218 11.57 -6.77 0.26
CA TYR A 218 12.27 -7.69 -0.61
C TYR A 218 13.49 -7.02 -1.26
N LEU A 219 14.50 -7.83 -1.52
CA LEU A 219 15.66 -7.47 -2.32
C LEU A 219 15.72 -8.44 -3.51
N ASP A 220 15.74 -7.89 -4.71
CA ASP A 220 15.99 -8.64 -5.93
C ASP A 220 17.41 -8.41 -6.43
N ARG A 221 17.79 -9.14 -7.50
CA ARG A 221 19.15 -9.10 -8.03
C ARG A 221 19.54 -7.71 -8.51
N GLU A 222 18.63 -6.99 -9.17
CA GLU A 222 18.87 -5.67 -9.76
C GLU A 222 19.09 -4.60 -8.68
N LEU A 223 18.33 -4.68 -7.59
CA LEU A 223 18.48 -3.79 -6.44
C LEU A 223 19.75 -4.12 -5.65
N ALA A 224 20.03 -5.41 -5.42
CA ALA A 224 21.20 -5.86 -4.68
C ALA A 224 22.50 -5.38 -5.32
N GLU A 225 22.60 -5.43 -6.64
CA GLU A 225 23.77 -5.02 -7.43
C GLU A 225 24.10 -3.52 -7.31
N LYS A 226 23.11 -2.70 -6.93
CA LYS A 226 23.27 -1.26 -6.70
C LYS A 226 23.73 -0.93 -5.28
N CYS A 227 23.76 -1.93 -4.39
CA CYS A 227 24.16 -1.74 -2.99
C CYS A 227 25.68 -1.84 -2.84
N TYR A 228 26.28 -0.95 -2.03
CA TYR A 228 27.74 -0.86 -1.93
C TYR A 228 28.39 -2.05 -1.20
N ASP A 229 27.61 -2.79 -0.42
CA ASP A 229 28.02 -3.93 0.39
C ASP A 229 27.47 -5.26 -0.15
N PHE A 230 27.07 -5.30 -1.43
CA PHE A 230 26.62 -6.52 -2.09
C PHE A 230 27.64 -7.66 -1.98
N ASP A 231 28.93 -7.35 -2.15
CA ASP A 231 30.02 -8.34 -2.06
C ASP A 231 30.20 -8.94 -0.65
N MET A 232 29.54 -8.39 0.36
CA MET A 232 29.53 -8.93 1.72
C MET A 232 28.43 -9.99 1.93
N MET A 233 27.58 -10.22 0.94
CA MET A 233 26.47 -11.15 1.04
C MET A 233 26.96 -12.60 1.00
N PRO A 234 26.41 -13.51 1.83
CA PRO A 234 26.74 -14.93 1.76
C PRO A 234 26.48 -15.52 0.37
N ASP A 235 27.41 -16.34 -0.14
CA ASP A 235 27.33 -16.99 -1.46
C ASP A 235 25.98 -17.69 -1.72
N SER A 236 25.38 -18.28 -0.68
CA SER A 236 24.07 -18.94 -0.80
C SER A 236 22.94 -17.98 -1.16
N LEU A 237 22.99 -16.74 -0.67
CA LEU A 237 21.99 -15.72 -0.96
C LEU A 237 22.24 -15.09 -2.34
N VAL A 238 23.51 -14.86 -2.69
CA VAL A 238 23.90 -14.41 -4.05
C VAL A 238 23.42 -15.41 -5.09
N LYS A 239 23.68 -16.70 -4.89
CA LYS A 239 23.20 -17.77 -5.77
C LYS A 239 21.68 -17.78 -5.88
N ALA A 240 20.96 -17.60 -4.77
CA ALA A 240 19.50 -17.55 -4.81
C ALA A 240 18.99 -16.38 -5.67
N LEU A 241 19.63 -15.20 -5.57
CA LEU A 241 19.32 -14.04 -6.42
C LEU A 241 19.64 -14.31 -7.90
N ASP A 242 20.77 -14.94 -8.20
CA ASP A 242 21.15 -15.30 -9.58
C ASP A 242 20.20 -16.34 -10.21
N GLU A 243 19.57 -17.19 -9.40
CA GLU A 243 18.51 -18.12 -9.81
C GLU A 243 17.13 -17.44 -9.99
N GLY A 244 17.05 -16.12 -9.77
CA GLY A 244 15.84 -15.32 -9.93
C GLY A 244 14.93 -15.27 -8.70
N ASN A 245 15.38 -15.78 -7.55
CA ASN A 245 14.64 -15.62 -6.30
C ASN A 245 14.76 -14.18 -5.79
N ARG A 246 13.90 -13.83 -4.82
CA ARG A 246 13.99 -12.60 -4.05
C ARG A 246 14.34 -12.93 -2.61
N LEU A 247 15.17 -12.11 -1.99
CA LEU A 247 15.47 -12.22 -0.57
C LEU A 247 14.46 -11.42 0.24
N LEU A 248 13.99 -11.98 1.35
CA LEU A 248 13.22 -11.23 2.34
C LEU A 248 14.19 -10.66 3.38
N VAL A 249 14.12 -9.35 3.59
CA VAL A 249 14.90 -8.65 4.61
C VAL A 249 13.96 -8.18 5.70
N ILE A 250 14.25 -8.54 6.95
CA ILE A 250 13.39 -8.29 8.11
C ILE A 250 14.09 -7.31 9.05
N TYR A 251 13.46 -6.16 9.30
CA TYR A 251 14.07 -5.07 10.04
C TYR A 251 13.48 -4.90 11.43
N ASN A 252 14.35 -4.73 12.43
CA ASN A 252 13.98 -4.30 13.77
C ASN A 252 14.19 -2.79 13.88
N ILE A 253 13.11 -2.02 13.73
CA ILE A 253 13.13 -0.57 13.85
C ILE A 253 12.69 -0.19 15.28
N HIS A 254 13.53 0.52 16.02
CA HIS A 254 13.32 0.88 17.44
C HIS A 254 13.03 2.36 17.65
#